data_AF-A0A838EGT3-F1
#
_entry.id   AF-A0A838EGT3-F1
#
_cell.length_a   1.000
_cell.length_b   1.000
_cell.length_c   1.000
_cell.angle_alpha   90.00
_cell.angle_beta   90.00
_cell.angle_gamma   90.00
#
_symmetry.space_group_name_H-M   'P 1'
#
loop_
_entity.id
_entity.type
_entity.pdbx_description
1 polymer ?
#
loop_
_entity_poly.entity_id
_entity_poly.type
_entity_poly.pdbx_seq_one_letter_code
_entity_poly.pdbx_strand_id
1 'polypeptide(L)'
;FWRGPLWFPLNYLIIETLQKFDAFYGETMQVEFPTGSGTFLSLGKVAAELSCCLTHIFLQNEDGKRAVYGGVKTFQHDSNWCNLLQFYENFHGDNGAGLGASHQTGWTGLVAYLLWKHGE
;
A
#
# COMPACT_ATOMS: atom_id res chain seq x y z
N PHE A 1 5.13 -17.29 7.88
CA PHE A 1 4.44 -16.39 6.94
C PHE A 1 4.15 -15.02 7.55
N TRP A 2 3.48 -14.87 8.71
CA TRP A 2 3.09 -13.57 9.30
C TRP A 2 4.14 -12.83 10.15
N ARG A 3 5.41 -12.78 9.74
CA ARG A 3 6.49 -12.14 10.52
C ARG A 3 7.18 -11.02 9.75
N GLY A 4 6.41 -10.11 9.16
CA GLY A 4 6.95 -8.96 8.42
C GLY A 4 6.31 -8.63 7.07
N PRO A 5 5.71 -9.55 6.29
CA PRO A 5 5.14 -9.15 5.01
C PRO A 5 3.86 -8.33 5.17
N LEU A 6 3.60 -7.49 4.19
CA LEU A 6 2.39 -6.68 4.05
C LEU A 6 1.26 -7.52 3.45
N TRP A 7 0.07 -7.39 4.03
CA TRP A 7 -1.15 -8.06 3.58
C TRP A 7 -2.27 -7.04 3.39
N PHE A 8 -2.86 -7.03 2.20
CA PHE A 8 -3.92 -6.07 1.84
C PHE A 8 -5.14 -6.09 2.76
N PRO A 9 -5.76 -7.24 3.11
CA PRO A 9 -6.99 -7.22 3.89
C PRO A 9 -6.80 -6.62 5.28
N LEU A 10 -5.67 -6.92 5.94
CA LEU A 10 -5.39 -6.36 7.26
C LEU A 10 -5.12 -4.85 7.20
N ASN A 11 -4.28 -4.41 6.25
CA ASN A 11 -3.99 -2.99 6.10
C ASN A 11 -5.24 -2.18 5.70
N TYR A 12 -6.09 -2.73 4.85
CA TYR A 12 -7.37 -2.13 4.48
C TYR A 12 -8.28 -1.91 5.70
N LEU A 13 -8.43 -2.92 6.56
CA LEU A 13 -9.22 -2.79 7.79
C LEU A 13 -8.65 -1.74 8.75
N ILE A 14 -7.33 -1.64 8.85
CA ILE A 14 -6.66 -0.60 9.65
C ILE A 14 -6.99 0.79 9.10
N ILE A 15 -6.85 1.00 7.78
CA ILE A 15 -7.14 2.28 7.11
C ILE A 15 -8.61 2.70 7.36
N GLU A 16 -9.56 1.79 7.11
CA GLU A 16 -10.99 2.06 7.34
C GLU A 16 -11.29 2.39 8.80
N THR A 17 -10.61 1.73 9.74
CA THR A 17 -10.79 1.96 11.17
C THR A 17 -10.23 3.32 11.59
N LEU A 18 -9.04 3.68 11.09
CA LEU A 18 -8.43 4.99 11.34
C LEU A 18 -9.31 6.13 10.83
N GLN A 19 -9.88 6.00 9.63
CA GLN A 19 -10.81 7.00 9.07
C GLN A 19 -12.08 7.14 9.92
N LYS A 20 -12.64 6.03 10.42
CA LYS A 20 -13.80 6.07 11.32
C LYS A 20 -13.49 6.78 12.64
N PHE A 21 -12.31 6.54 13.21
CA PHE A 21 -11.91 7.22 14.43
C PHE A 21 -11.57 8.69 14.19
N ASP A 22 -10.96 9.03 13.06
CA ASP A 22 -10.73 10.43 12.67
C ASP A 22 -12.04 11.20 12.52
N ALA A 23 -13.09 10.58 11.97
CA ALA A 23 -14.40 11.21 11.88
C ALA A 23 -15.00 11.56 13.26
N PHE A 24 -14.59 10.86 14.32
CA PHE A 24 -15.03 11.12 15.69
C PHE A 24 -14.11 12.09 16.45
N TYR A 25 -12.79 11.89 16.36
CA TYR A 25 -11.80 12.66 17.13
C TYR A 25 -11.24 13.88 16.38
N GLY A 26 -11.22 13.84 15.06
CA GLY A 26 -10.59 14.84 14.20
C GLY A 26 -9.15 15.16 14.64
N GLU A 27 -8.80 16.45 14.64
CA GLU A 27 -7.47 16.94 15.02
C GLU A 27 -7.17 16.83 16.54
N THR A 28 -8.13 16.40 17.37
CA THR A 28 -7.90 16.26 18.82
C THR A 28 -7.09 15.01 19.18
N MET A 29 -7.08 14.01 18.30
CA MET A 29 -6.28 12.80 18.46
C MET A 29 -5.23 12.74 17.36
N GLN A 30 -3.98 12.93 17.74
CA GLN A 30 -2.84 12.83 16.85
C GLN A 30 -1.86 11.78 17.36
N VAL A 31 -1.23 11.09 16.42
CA VAL A 31 -0.22 10.06 16.69
C VAL A 31 1.05 10.37 15.90
N GLU A 32 2.19 9.94 16.44
CA GLU A 32 3.45 10.07 15.73
C GLU A 32 3.47 9.12 14.54
N PHE A 33 3.70 9.66 13.33
CA PHE A 33 3.77 8.86 12.11
C PHE A 33 4.74 9.48 11.09
N PRO A 34 5.74 8.71 10.60
CA PRO A 34 6.15 7.39 11.09
C PRO A 34 6.66 7.42 12.53
N THR A 35 6.65 6.28 13.23
CA THR A 35 7.18 6.19 14.59
C THR A 35 8.64 6.65 14.66
N GLY A 36 8.97 7.49 15.64
CA GLY A 36 10.30 8.09 15.82
C GLY A 36 10.61 9.28 14.90
N SER A 37 9.66 9.78 14.11
CA SER A 37 9.85 10.94 13.22
C SER A 37 9.69 12.30 13.91
N GLY A 38 9.08 12.35 15.09
CA GLY A 38 8.63 13.57 15.75
C GLY A 38 7.45 14.27 15.05
N THR A 39 6.92 13.70 13.96
CA THR A 39 5.79 14.28 13.20
C THR A 39 4.48 13.69 13.69
N PHE A 40 3.57 14.54 14.13
CA PHE A 40 2.25 14.15 14.63
C PHE A 40 1.17 14.44 13.60
N LEU A 41 0.39 13.41 13.28
CA LEU A 41 -0.68 13.47 12.28
C LEU A 41 -2.00 13.01 12.91
N SER A 42 -3.12 13.57 12.42
CA SER A 42 -4.44 13.03 12.74
C SER A 42 -4.59 11.61 12.18
N LEU A 43 -5.52 10.83 12.72
CA LEU A 43 -5.74 9.44 12.29
C LEU A 43 -6.11 9.36 10.79
N GLY A 44 -6.82 10.35 10.27
CA GLY A 44 -7.21 10.45 8.86
C GLY A 44 -6.00 10.68 7.95
N LYS A 45 -5.07 11.54 8.37
CA LYS A 45 -3.80 11.74 7.66
C LYS A 45 -2.95 10.48 7.68
N VAL A 46 -2.86 9.78 8.81
CA VAL A 46 -2.17 8.47 8.88
C VAL A 46 -2.82 7.45 7.94
N ALA A 47 -4.15 7.39 7.89
CA ALA A 47 -4.86 6.50 6.97
C ALA A 47 -4.56 6.82 5.50
N ALA A 48 -4.45 8.11 5.15
CA ALA A 48 -4.08 8.55 3.81
C ALA A 48 -2.62 8.18 3.47
N GLU A 49 -1.67 8.36 4.40
CA GLU A 49 -0.28 7.94 4.19
C GLU A 49 -0.15 6.43 3.98
N LEU A 50 -0.83 5.62 4.80
CA LEU A 50 -0.84 4.15 4.65
C LEU A 50 -1.45 3.72 3.31
N SER A 51 -2.54 4.37 2.89
CA SER A 51 -3.19 4.11 1.62
C SER A 51 -2.30 4.50 0.43
N CYS A 52 -1.59 5.64 0.53
CA CYS A 52 -0.57 6.06 -0.43
C CYS A 52 0.57 5.04 -0.55
N CYS A 53 1.08 4.53 0.58
CA CYS A 53 2.11 3.49 0.61
C CYS A 53 1.66 2.20 -0.10
N LEU A 54 0.43 1.73 0.16
CA LEU A 54 -0.11 0.52 -0.47
C LEU A 54 -0.34 0.68 -1.97
N THR A 55 -0.83 1.83 -2.40
CA THR A 55 -1.08 2.10 -3.82
C THR A 55 0.22 2.26 -4.62
N HIS A 56 1.24 2.88 -4.03
CA HIS A 56 2.58 3.00 -4.62
C HIS A 56 3.25 1.67 -4.94
N ILE A 57 2.86 0.55 -4.29
CA ILE A 57 3.33 -0.78 -4.66
C ILE A 57 3.09 -1.08 -6.15
N PHE A 58 1.96 -0.59 -6.68
CA PHE A 58 1.49 -0.86 -8.02
C PHE A 58 1.74 0.27 -9.00
N LEU A 59 2.05 1.48 -8.54
CA LEU A 59 2.32 2.64 -9.40
C LEU A 59 3.76 2.66 -9.88
N GLN A 60 4.01 3.38 -10.97
CA GLN A 60 5.38 3.67 -11.42
C GLN A 60 5.94 4.81 -10.59
N ASN A 61 7.18 4.65 -10.13
CA ASN A 61 7.96 5.73 -9.54
C ASN A 61 8.59 6.61 -10.64
N GLU A 62 9.39 7.59 -10.23
CA GLU A 62 10.10 8.51 -11.12
C GLU A 62 11.04 7.81 -12.12
N ASP A 63 11.57 6.63 -11.75
CA ASP A 63 12.41 5.79 -12.63
C ASP A 63 11.58 4.87 -13.56
N GLY A 64 10.25 4.99 -13.54
CA GLY A 64 9.34 4.13 -14.30
C GLY A 64 9.21 2.69 -13.77
N LYS A 65 9.72 2.42 -12.55
CA LYS A 65 9.70 1.09 -11.91
C LYS A 65 8.52 0.95 -10.96
N ARG A 66 8.04 -0.29 -10.80
CA ARG A 66 6.98 -0.63 -9.82
C ARG A 66 7.55 -1.49 -8.71
N ALA A 67 7.22 -1.19 -7.47
CA ALA A 67 7.72 -1.95 -6.32
C ALA A 67 7.26 -3.42 -6.35
N VAL A 68 6.03 -3.70 -6.83
CA VAL A 68 5.46 -5.05 -6.96
C VAL A 68 6.36 -6.04 -7.70
N TYR A 69 7.15 -5.58 -8.68
CA TYR A 69 8.06 -6.43 -9.45
C TYR A 69 9.44 -6.62 -8.80
N GLY A 70 9.72 -5.90 -7.70
CA GLY A 70 10.99 -5.96 -6.99
C GLY A 70 12.19 -5.82 -7.95
N GLY A 71 13.14 -6.76 -7.82
CA GLY A 71 14.36 -6.79 -8.65
C GLY A 71 14.21 -7.48 -10.02
N VAL A 72 13.01 -7.91 -10.43
CA VAL A 72 12.82 -8.67 -11.67
C VAL A 72 12.86 -7.76 -12.89
N LYS A 73 14.04 -7.66 -13.52
CA LYS A 73 14.32 -6.73 -14.63
C LYS A 73 13.34 -6.84 -15.80
N THR A 74 12.91 -8.04 -16.16
CA THR A 74 11.97 -8.26 -17.28
C THR A 74 10.66 -7.52 -17.05
N PHE A 75 10.06 -7.66 -15.87
CA PHE A 75 8.80 -6.99 -15.54
C PHE A 75 8.98 -5.49 -15.29
N GLN A 76 10.19 -5.02 -14.97
CA GLN A 76 10.45 -3.59 -14.82
C GLN A 76 10.63 -2.86 -16.16
N HIS A 77 11.26 -3.50 -17.16
CA HIS A 77 11.77 -2.79 -18.33
C HIS A 77 11.24 -3.27 -19.68
N ASP A 78 10.76 -4.51 -19.79
CA ASP A 78 10.25 -5.02 -21.07
C ASP A 78 8.87 -4.42 -21.35
N SER A 79 8.75 -3.72 -22.49
CA SER A 79 7.52 -3.03 -22.91
C SER A 79 6.31 -3.95 -23.05
N ASN A 80 6.54 -5.25 -23.29
CA ASN A 80 5.46 -6.23 -23.41
C ASN A 80 4.93 -6.70 -22.05
N TRP A 81 5.71 -6.50 -20.98
CA TRP A 81 5.41 -7.06 -19.67
C TRP A 81 5.23 -6.02 -18.56
N CYS A 82 5.82 -4.83 -18.69
CA CYS A 82 5.86 -3.83 -17.61
C CYS A 82 4.51 -3.23 -17.23
N ASN A 83 3.50 -3.41 -18.08
CA ASN A 83 2.13 -3.00 -17.85
C ASN A 83 1.18 -4.16 -17.51
N LEU A 84 1.68 -5.40 -17.47
CA LEU A 84 0.91 -6.59 -17.09
C LEU A 84 1.02 -6.79 -15.57
N LEU A 85 0.25 -6.00 -14.82
CA LEU A 85 0.26 -6.02 -13.36
C LEU A 85 -0.13 -7.39 -12.81
N GLN A 86 0.70 -7.91 -11.91
CA GLN A 86 0.43 -9.13 -11.17
C GLN A 86 -0.04 -8.80 -9.76
N PHE A 87 -0.99 -9.60 -9.28
CA PHE A 87 -1.51 -9.54 -7.92
C PHE A 87 -0.94 -10.71 -7.13
N TYR A 88 -0.40 -10.40 -5.95
CA TYR A 88 0.28 -11.37 -5.09
C TYR A 88 -0.47 -11.54 -3.78
N GLU A 89 -0.24 -12.68 -3.13
CA GLU A 89 -0.82 -13.01 -1.83
C GLU A 89 -0.40 -12.03 -0.74
N ASN A 90 0.89 -11.68 -0.71
CA ASN A 90 1.49 -10.72 0.23
C ASN A 90 2.70 -10.01 -0.40
N PHE A 91 3.23 -9.00 0.29
CA PHE A 91 4.32 -8.15 -0.22
C PHE A 91 5.44 -8.02 0.80
N HIS A 92 6.67 -7.85 0.33
CA HIS A 92 7.82 -7.63 1.20
C HIS A 92 7.67 -6.31 1.97
N GLY A 93 7.86 -6.33 3.29
CA GLY A 93 7.67 -5.15 4.16
C GLY A 93 8.57 -3.98 3.80
N ASP A 94 9.83 -4.24 3.44
CA ASP A 94 10.81 -3.17 3.21
C ASP A 94 10.77 -2.55 1.81
N ASN A 95 10.34 -3.30 0.78
CA ASN A 95 10.48 -2.86 -0.62
C ASN A 95 9.24 -3.08 -1.48
N GLY A 96 8.15 -3.64 -0.93
CA GLY A 96 6.89 -3.84 -1.63
C GLY A 96 6.91 -4.90 -2.73
N ALA A 97 7.96 -5.72 -2.87
CA ALA A 97 8.00 -6.80 -3.86
C ALA A 97 6.89 -7.82 -3.60
N GLY A 98 6.20 -8.25 -4.67
CA GLY A 98 5.18 -9.29 -4.60
C GLY A 98 5.76 -10.65 -4.22
N LEU A 99 5.10 -11.35 -3.28
CA LEU A 99 5.53 -12.63 -2.72
C LEU A 99 4.36 -13.62 -2.63
N GLY A 100 4.69 -14.91 -2.54
CA GLY A 100 3.69 -15.98 -2.44
C GLY A 100 2.98 -16.26 -3.75
N ALA A 101 1.72 -16.71 -3.68
CA ALA A 101 0.94 -17.02 -4.88
C ALA A 101 0.71 -15.77 -5.75
N SER A 102 0.99 -15.87 -7.04
CA SER A 102 0.61 -14.87 -8.04
C SER A 102 -0.84 -15.09 -8.52
N HIS A 103 -1.40 -14.12 -9.24
CA HIS A 103 -2.80 -14.06 -9.64
C HIS A 103 -3.79 -14.09 -8.47
N GLN A 104 -3.37 -13.62 -7.29
CA GLN A 104 -4.24 -13.43 -6.13
C GLN A 104 -5.03 -12.12 -6.28
N THR A 105 -5.91 -12.05 -7.28
CA THR A 105 -6.86 -10.92 -7.45
C THR A 105 -8.06 -11.04 -6.50
N GLY A 106 -7.90 -11.74 -5.38
CA GLY A 106 -8.87 -11.77 -4.30
C GLY A 106 -8.76 -10.49 -3.49
N TRP A 107 -8.20 -10.59 -2.29
CA TRP A 107 -8.11 -9.43 -1.40
C TRP A 107 -7.17 -8.34 -1.91
N THR A 108 -6.18 -8.66 -2.73
CA THR A 108 -5.25 -7.66 -3.27
C THR A 108 -5.95 -6.73 -4.27
N GLY A 109 -7.11 -7.13 -4.81
CA GLY A 109 -7.98 -6.26 -5.60
C GLY A 109 -8.47 -5.01 -4.85
N LEU A 110 -8.42 -5.00 -3.51
CA LEU A 110 -8.74 -3.83 -2.68
C LEU A 110 -7.89 -2.60 -3.02
N VAL A 111 -6.72 -2.77 -3.66
CA VAL A 111 -5.92 -1.64 -4.14
C VAL A 111 -6.70 -0.72 -5.09
N ALA A 112 -7.61 -1.27 -5.89
CA ALA A 112 -8.44 -0.47 -6.81
C ALA A 112 -9.36 0.48 -6.05
N TYR A 113 -9.93 0.02 -4.93
CA TYR A 113 -10.74 0.87 -4.06
C TYR A 113 -9.90 1.96 -3.39
N LEU A 114 -8.69 1.62 -2.90
CA LEU A 114 -7.78 2.60 -2.31
C LEU A 114 -7.37 3.69 -3.32
N LEU A 115 -7.10 3.31 -4.58
CA LEU A 115 -6.81 4.25 -5.66
C LEU A 115 -8.01 5.17 -5.98
N TRP A 116 -9.22 4.61 -6.04
CA TRP A 116 -10.43 5.38 -6.28
C TRP A 116 -10.67 6.42 -5.19
N LYS A 117 -10.55 6.01 -3.92
CA LYS A 117 -10.76 6.87 -2.75
C LYS A 117 -9.70 7.97 -2.60
N HIS A 118 -8.47 7.74 -3.08
CA HIS A 118 -7.41 8.75 -3.10
C HIS A 118 -7.49 9.74 -4.25
N GLY A 119 -8.25 9.42 -5.30
CA GLY A 119 -8.47 10.30 -6.45
C GLY A 119 -9.62 11.29 -6.25
N GLU A 120 -10.41 11.13 -5.20
CA GLU A 120 -11.39 12.12 -4.69
C GLU A 120 -10.73 13.08 -3.68
#